data_AF-Q9KCT6-F1
#
_entry.id   AF-Q9KCT6-F1
#
_cell.length_a   1.000
_cell.length_b   1.000
_cell.length_c   1.000
_cell.angle_alpha   90.00
_cell.angle_beta   90.00
_cell.angle_gamma   90.00
#
_symmetry.space_group_name_H-M   'P 1'
#
loop_
_entity.id
_entity.type
_entity.pdbx_description
1 polymer ?
#
loop_
_entity_poly.entity_id
_entity_poly.type
_entity_poly.pdbx_seq_one_letter_code
_entity_poly.pdbx_strand_id
1 'polypeptide(L)'
;MMGVHTKQTVKYRCERYPSGNEYYYKQEIITHDTWENIESLQWSTPRPITRKTFLAKKQQGYKIEYVDIQKPPAELIPFTRDE
;
A
#
# COMPACT_ATOMS: atom_id res chain seq x y z
N MET A 1 3.00 5.86 21.30
CA MET A 1 3.59 4.82 20.42
C MET A 1 4.43 5.53 19.36
N MET A 2 5.73 5.74 19.61
CA MET A 2 6.65 6.35 18.64
C MET A 2 7.27 5.23 17.80
N GLY A 3 6.76 5.04 16.59
CA GLY A 3 7.34 4.09 15.65
C GLY A 3 8.68 4.60 15.13
N VAL A 4 9.68 3.73 15.07
CA VAL A 4 10.98 4.01 14.45
C VAL A 4 10.74 4.33 12.97
N HIS A 5 10.83 5.61 12.57
CA HIS A 5 10.65 6.05 11.19
C HIS A 5 11.98 6.04 10.41
N THR A 6 12.65 4.88 10.35
CA THR A 6 13.86 4.75 9.54
C THR A 6 13.50 4.37 8.11
N LYS A 7 14.43 4.58 7.17
CA LYS A 7 14.25 4.17 5.76
C LYS A 7 14.07 2.66 5.58
N GLN A 8 14.42 1.88 6.61
CA GLN A 8 14.34 0.42 6.62
C GLN A 8 12.94 -0.08 7.04
N THR A 9 12.27 0.65 7.94
CA THR A 9 10.97 0.28 8.50
C THR A 9 9.79 0.94 7.77
N VAL A 10 10.04 1.82 6.81
CA VAL A 10 9.01 2.53 6.04
C VAL A 10 9.20 2.26 4.54
N LYS A 11 8.10 1.88 3.86
CA LYS A 11 8.05 1.81 2.40
C LYS A 11 6.91 2.65 1.84
N TYR A 12 7.06 3.03 0.58
CA TYR A 12 6.06 3.74 -0.19
C TYR A 12 5.70 2.94 -1.42
N ARG A 13 4.41 2.86 -1.75
CA ARG A 13 3.88 2.05 -2.85
C ARG A 13 3.09 2.92 -3.84
N CYS A 14 3.30 2.71 -5.13
CA CYS A 14 2.44 3.20 -6.19
C CYS A 14 1.66 2.01 -6.77
N GLU A 15 0.33 2.06 -6.69
CA GLU A 15 -0.58 1.13 -7.34
C GLU A 15 -1.01 1.70 -8.68
N ARG A 16 -0.76 0.96 -9.76
CA ARG A 16 -1.14 1.33 -11.13
C ARG A 16 -2.26 0.45 -11.62
N TYR A 17 -3.36 1.06 -12.05
CA TYR A 17 -4.50 0.35 -12.59
C TYR A 17 -4.45 0.38 -14.14
N PRO A 18 -5.00 -0.63 -14.83
CA PRO A 18 -5.06 -0.68 -16.29
C PRO A 18 -5.75 0.54 -16.91
N SER A 19 -6.63 1.21 -16.17
CA SER A 19 -7.28 2.46 -16.58
C SER A 19 -6.33 3.67 -16.66
N GLY A 20 -5.07 3.53 -16.23
CA GLY A 20 -4.11 4.61 -16.09
C GLY A 20 -4.19 5.35 -14.75
N ASN A 21 -5.11 4.98 -13.86
CA ASN A 21 -5.19 5.57 -12.52
C ASN A 21 -4.02 5.09 -11.65
N GLU A 22 -3.38 6.03 -10.95
CA GLU A 22 -2.31 5.75 -10.00
C GLU A 22 -2.72 6.17 -8.58
N TYR A 23 -2.50 5.30 -7.61
CA TYR A 23 -2.73 5.57 -6.19
C TYR A 23 -1.45 5.37 -5.39
N TYR A 24 -1.22 6.24 -4.42
CA TYR A 24 0.04 6.28 -3.69
C TYR A 24 -0.19 6.03 -2.20
N TYR A 25 0.64 5.18 -1.61
CA TYR A 25 0.49 4.75 -0.23
C TYR A 25 1.81 4.74 0.53
N LYS A 26 1.72 4.86 1.85
CA LYS A 26 2.80 4.62 2.82
C LYS A 26 2.45 3.38 3.66
N GLN A 27 3.44 2.55 3.94
CA GLN A 27 3.34 1.45 4.90
C GLN A 27 4.56 1.46 5.83
N GLU A 28 4.36 0.96 7.04
CA GLU A 28 5.39 0.85 8.07
C GLU A 28 5.42 -0.58 8.59
N ILE A 29 6.60 -1.09 8.97
CA ILE A 29 6.70 -2.37 9.67
C ILE A 29 6.09 -2.19 11.06
N ILE A 30 5.18 -3.09 11.41
CA ILE A 30 4.54 -3.20 12.71
C ILE A 30 4.65 -4.64 13.21
N THR A 31 4.63 -4.82 14.52
CA THR A 31 4.48 -6.11 15.19
C THR A 31 3.21 -6.08 16.03
N HIS A 32 2.55 -7.23 16.17
CA HIS A 32 1.42 -7.43 17.07
C HIS A 32 1.81 -8.13 18.38
N ASP A 33 3.10 -8.49 18.52
CA ASP A 33 3.69 -9.20 19.65
C ASP A 33 4.88 -8.38 20.17
N THR A 34 6.12 -8.75 19.79
CA THR A 34 7.35 -8.05 20.16
C THR A 34 8.26 -7.79 18.96
N TRP A 35 9.26 -6.92 19.11
CA TRP A 35 10.22 -6.61 18.04
C TRP A 35 11.31 -7.67 17.89
N GLU A 36 11.51 -8.50 18.91
CA GLU A 36 12.43 -9.64 18.91
C GLU A 36 11.87 -10.81 18.10
N ASN A 37 10.54 -10.95 18.04
CA ASN A 37 9.87 -11.96 17.25
C ASN A 37 9.72 -11.51 15.78
N ILE A 38 10.74 -11.79 14.97
CA ILE A 38 10.78 -11.39 13.54
C ILE A 38 9.60 -11.93 12.74
N GLU A 39 9.07 -13.11 13.08
CA GLU A 39 7.93 -13.73 12.38
C GLU A 39 6.63 -12.94 12.58
N SER A 40 6.55 -12.14 13.65
CA SER A 40 5.40 -11.27 13.94
C SER A 40 5.42 -9.95 13.16
N LEU A 41 6.52 -9.64 12.46
CA LEU A 41 6.70 -8.39 11.71
C LEU A 41 5.91 -8.42 10.40
N GLN A 42 5.06 -7.42 10.22
CA GLN A 42 4.24 -7.26 9.02
C GLN A 42 4.16 -5.79 8.59
N TRP A 43 3.78 -5.55 7.34
CA TRP A 43 3.49 -4.19 6.88
C TRP A 43 2.11 -3.76 7.37
N SER A 44 2.02 -2.55 7.91
CA SER A 44 0.75 -1.93 8.28
C SER A 44 -0.18 -1.73 7.10
N THR A 45 -1.46 -1.52 7.37
CA THR A 45 -2.45 -1.17 6.35
C THR A 45 -1.99 0.04 5.54
N PRO A 46 -2.08 -0.01 4.19
CA PRO A 46 -1.69 1.11 3.34
C PRO A 46 -2.40 2.41 3.74
N ARG A 47 -1.62 3.45 4.00
CA ARG A 47 -2.16 4.80 4.27
C ARG A 47 -2.04 5.65 3.00
N PRO A 48 -3.14 6.21 2.47
CA PRO A 48 -3.10 7.06 1.28
C PRO A 48 -2.19 8.26 1.49
N ILE A 49 -1.42 8.60 0.46
CA ILE A 49 -0.60 9.80 0.40
C ILE A 49 -0.74 10.46 -0.97
N THR A 50 -0.22 11.68 -1.09
CA THR A 50 -0.17 12.36 -2.38
C THR A 50 1.00 11.85 -3.23
N ARG A 51 0.87 11.97 -4.56
CA ARG A 51 1.96 11.78 -5.52
C ARG A 51 3.19 12.62 -5.16
N LYS A 52 2.97 13.87 -4.75
CA LYS A 52 4.04 14.79 -4.33
C LYS A 52 4.86 14.20 -3.18
N THR A 53 4.18 13.68 -2.16
CA THR A 53 4.83 13.03 -1.01
C THR A 53 5.61 11.79 -1.46
N PHE A 54 5.03 10.94 -2.30
CA PHE A 54 5.70 9.74 -2.83
C PHE A 54 7.00 10.09 -3.57
N LEU A 55 6.95 11.06 -4.48
CA LEU A 55 8.11 11.50 -5.25
C LEU A 55 9.20 12.11 -4.36
N ALA A 56 8.83 12.95 -3.40
CA ALA A 56 9.78 13.50 -2.43
C ALA A 56 10.48 12.40 -1.62
N LYS A 57 9.74 11.36 -1.22
CA LYS A 57 10.30 10.23 -0.45
C LYS A 57 11.17 9.31 -1.31
N LYS A 58 10.82 9.14 -2.59
CA LYS A 58 11.71 8.49 -3.57
C LYS A 58 13.04 9.23 -3.68
N GLN A 59 13.02 10.56 -3.81
CA GLN A 59 14.25 11.37 -3.87
C GLN A 59 15.08 11.30 -2.58
N GLN A 60 14.42 11.19 -1.43
CA GLN A 60 15.08 10.98 -0.14
C GLN A 60 15.66 9.56 0.03
N GLY A 61 15.45 8.65 -0.92
CA GLY A 61 16.01 7.29 -0.90
C GLY A 61 15.26 6.32 0.02
N TYR A 62 13.96 6.52 0.25
CA TYR A 62 13.13 5.51 0.91
C TYR A 62 12.86 4.32 -0.01
N LYS A 63 12.50 3.17 0.59
CA LYS A 63 12.06 1.99 -0.19
C LYS A 63 10.78 2.32 -0.97
N ILE A 64 10.82 2.09 -2.28
CA ILE A 64 9.70 2.31 -3.21
C ILE A 64 9.27 0.97 -3.82
N GLU A 65 7.96 0.79 -3.94
CA GLU A 65 7.33 -0.35 -4.60
C GLU A 65 6.37 0.15 -5.68
N TYR A 66 6.43 -0.43 -6.88
CA TYR A 66 5.43 -0.21 -7.93
C TYR A 66 4.67 -1.52 -8.09
N VAL A 67 3.34 -1.45 -8.04
CA VAL A 67 2.49 -2.63 -8.18
C VAL A 67 1.43 -2.37 -9.23
N ASP A 68 1.44 -3.18 -10.28
CA ASP A 68 0.40 -3.17 -11.31
C ASP A 68 -0.78 -4.01 -10.83
N ILE A 69 -1.94 -3.37 -10.70
CA ILE A 69 -3.16 -3.96 -10.17
C ILE A 69 -3.99 -4.50 -11.31
N GLN A 70 -3.93 -5.81 -11.52
CA GLN A 70 -4.85 -6.48 -12.42
C GLN A 70 -6.05 -6.99 -11.63
N LYS A 71 -7.17 -6.27 -11.72
CA LYS A 71 -8.45 -6.73 -11.20
C LYS A 71 -9.34 -7.15 -12.37
N PRO A 72 -9.97 -8.33 -12.33
CA PRO A 72 -10.98 -8.67 -13.31
C PRO A 72 -12.11 -7.65 -13.25
N PRO A 73 -12.80 -7.39 -14.38
CA PRO A 73 -14.03 -6.61 -14.38
C PRO A 73 -15.05 -7.20 -13.40
N ALA A 74 -15.92 -6.35 -12.86
CA ALA A 74 -17.00 -6.82 -12.00
C ALA A 74 -17.95 -7.75 -12.77
N GLU A 75 -18.42 -8.80 -12.10
CA GLU A 75 -19.45 -9.67 -12.62
C GLU A 75 -20.79 -8.90 -12.61
N LEU A 76 -21.46 -8.85 -13.76
CA LEU A 76 -22.78 -8.26 -13.88
C LEU A 76 -23.81 -9.33 -13.51
N ILE A 77 -24.44 -9.18 -12.35
CA ILE A 77 -25.57 -10.01 -11.94
C ILE A 77 -26.86 -9.34 -12.45
N PRO A 78 -27.57 -9.92 -13.44
CA PRO A 78 -28.80 -9.35 -13.95
C PRO A 78 -29.90 -9.44 -12.88
N PHE A 79 -30.68 -8.37 -12.73
CA PHE A 79 -31.90 -8.42 -11.92
C PHE A 79 -33.02 -9.04 -12.77
N THR A 80 -33.43 -10.27 -12.47
CA THR A 80 -34.68 -10.83 -12.98
C THR A 80 -35.83 -10.32 -12.13
N ARG A 81 -36.87 -9.78 -12.77
CA ARG A 81 -38.13 -9.48 -12.10
C ARG A 81 -38.89 -10.81 -12.07
N ASP A 82 -39.11 -11.37 -10.88
CA ASP A 82 -40.07 -12.47 -10.74
C ASP A 82 -41.46 -11.86 -10.97
N GLU A 83 -42.14 -12.31 -12.02
CA GLU A 83 -43.53 -11.94 -12.36
C GLU A 83 -44.55 -12.63 -11.45
#